data_AF-A0A9D1EHK4-F1
#
_entry.id   AF-A0A9D1EHK4-F1
#
_cell.length_a   1.000
_cell.length_b   1.000
_cell.length_c   1.000
_cell.angle_alpha   90.00
_cell.angle_beta   90.00
_cell.angle_gamma   90.00
#
_symmetry.space_group_name_H-M   'P 1'
#
loop_
_entity.id
_entity.type
_entity.pdbx_description
1 polymer ?
#
loop_
_entity_poly.entity_id
_entity_poly.type
_entity_poly.pdbx_seq_one_letter_code
_entity_poly.pdbx_strand_id
1 'polypeptide(L)'
;MKWKRFLAGVGTLCLGLSLFLPLQVRAQENTGSTAIKTTVPDAHIVLLDIGEHGSVLINDRTYTAKDEQVEVARLAEQTYIIQPDEGWQIEQVKYGQEGVQETVKVSKGAFTAPAICSDDNKLTVTFQKNSANGGTDTEDTDTPDKGGQTSPQTGTGVKTGDTVNFILWLSLLGGSGGAVLILRRKMRIAD
;
A
#
# COMPACT_ATOMS: atom_id res chain seq x y z
N MET A 1 73.23 48.57 57.52
CA MET A 1 72.20 49.19 56.65
C MET A 1 72.16 48.65 55.20
N LYS A 2 72.60 47.41 54.89
CA LYS A 2 72.65 46.93 53.48
C LYS A 2 71.42 46.11 53.04
N TRP A 3 70.73 45.43 53.95
CA TRP A 3 69.62 44.50 53.63
C TRP A 3 68.37 45.20 53.06
N LYS A 4 67.98 46.36 53.61
CA LYS A 4 66.77 47.11 53.17
C LYS A 4 66.82 47.53 51.69
N ARG A 5 68.02 47.77 51.13
CA ARG A 5 68.21 48.11 49.71
C ARG A 5 68.12 46.88 48.80
N PHE A 6 68.42 45.70 49.33
CA PHE A 6 68.32 44.43 48.59
C PHE A 6 66.87 43.97 48.42
N LEU A 7 66.06 44.06 49.49
CA LEU A 7 64.61 43.78 49.41
C LEU A 7 63.87 44.74 48.46
N ALA A 8 64.24 46.03 48.45
CA ALA A 8 63.65 47.00 47.53
C ALA A 8 63.90 46.64 46.06
N GLY A 9 65.14 46.28 45.70
CA GLY A 9 65.49 45.89 44.33
C GLY A 9 64.77 44.64 43.84
N VAL A 10 64.65 43.62 44.69
CA VAL A 10 63.93 42.37 44.36
C VAL A 10 62.43 42.61 44.21
N GLY A 11 61.82 43.46 45.05
CA GLY A 11 60.41 43.84 44.93
C GLY A 11 60.08 44.54 43.61
N THR A 12 60.90 45.52 43.20
CA THR A 12 60.73 46.22 41.93
C THR A 12 60.97 45.31 40.72
N LEU A 13 61.93 44.37 40.81
CA LEU A 13 62.18 43.40 39.74
C LEU A 13 61.00 42.44 39.53
N CYS A 14 60.39 41.93 40.61
CA CYS A 14 59.20 41.07 40.52
C CYS A 14 57.99 41.79 39.90
N LEU A 15 57.74 43.05 40.27
CA LEU A 15 56.65 43.86 39.68
C LEU A 15 56.94 44.24 38.21
N GLY A 16 58.21 44.39 37.83
CA GLY A 16 58.60 44.58 36.43
C GLY A 16 58.40 43.31 35.58
N LEU A 17 58.75 42.14 36.11
CA LEU A 17 58.63 40.87 35.39
C LEU A 17 57.17 40.46 35.15
N SER A 18 56.26 40.71 36.10
CA SER A 18 54.85 40.35 35.94
C SER A 18 54.12 41.16 34.86
N LEU A 19 54.60 42.38 34.57
CA LEU A 19 54.11 43.24 33.49
C LEU A 19 54.57 42.80 32.08
N PHE A 20 55.59 41.94 31.98
CA PHE A 20 56.13 41.43 30.72
C PHE A 20 55.71 39.99 30.37
N LEU A 21 54.88 39.35 31.20
CA LEU A 21 54.26 38.08 30.87
C LEU A 21 53.07 38.33 29.93
N PRO A 22 53.10 37.88 28.66
CA PRO A 22 51.93 38.00 27.80
C PRO A 22 50.80 37.14 28.38
N LEU A 23 49.69 37.78 28.76
CA LEU A 23 48.44 37.10 29.09
C LEU A 23 47.93 36.37 27.85
N GLN A 24 48.34 35.11 27.67
CA GLN A 24 47.80 34.25 26.61
C GLN A 24 46.37 33.86 26.97
N VAL A 25 45.42 34.73 26.63
CA VAL A 25 44.00 34.42 26.59
C VAL A 25 43.78 33.40 25.48
N ARG A 26 43.95 32.11 25.81
CA ARG A 26 43.56 31.01 24.93
C ARG A 26 42.05 30.91 24.95
N ALA A 27 41.41 31.50 23.94
CA ALA A 27 40.05 31.14 23.58
C ALA A 27 40.07 29.66 23.17
N GLN A 28 39.56 28.77 24.01
CA GLN A 28 39.40 27.37 23.66
C GLN A 28 38.11 27.23 22.84
N GLU A 29 38.26 27.37 21.53
CA GLU A 29 37.19 27.03 20.58
C GLU A 29 36.86 25.54 20.70
N ASN A 30 35.58 25.23 20.92
CA ASN A 30 35.12 23.85 20.97
C ASN A 30 34.94 23.34 19.55
N THR A 31 36.02 22.81 18.95
CA THR A 31 36.02 22.08 17.68
C THR A 31 35.40 20.68 17.83
N GLY A 32 34.33 20.56 18.62
CA GLY A 32 33.55 19.36 18.77
C GLY A 32 32.78 19.06 17.50
N SER A 33 33.06 17.93 16.86
CA SER A 33 32.32 17.45 15.71
C SER A 33 30.91 16.97 16.13
N THR A 34 29.91 17.84 16.01
CA THR A 34 28.51 17.51 16.33
C THR A 34 27.91 16.60 15.26
N ALA A 35 27.96 15.28 15.49
CA ALA A 35 27.35 14.30 14.60
C ALA A 35 25.82 14.26 14.81
N ILE A 36 25.06 14.82 13.86
CA ILE A 36 23.60 14.65 13.81
C ILE A 36 23.31 13.21 13.39
N LYS A 37 22.69 12.43 14.27
CA LYS A 37 22.21 11.08 13.97
C LYS A 37 20.72 11.14 13.64
N THR A 38 20.34 10.47 12.56
CA THR A 38 18.95 10.17 12.22
C THR A 38 18.82 8.68 11.92
N THR A 39 17.66 8.11 12.22
CA THR A 39 17.31 6.72 11.87
C THR A 39 16.29 6.79 10.75
N VAL A 40 16.61 6.22 9.59
CA VAL A 40 15.65 6.10 8.48
C VAL A 40 14.88 4.79 8.69
N PRO A 41 13.54 4.80 8.84
CA PRO A 41 12.75 3.58 9.01
C PRO A 41 12.83 2.73 7.74
N ASP A 42 12.97 1.41 7.86
CA ASP A 42 13.14 0.51 6.70
C ASP A 42 11.81 0.12 6.00
N ALA A 43 10.70 0.37 6.67
CA ALA A 43 9.34 0.16 6.18
C ALA A 43 8.47 1.40 6.44
N HIS A 44 7.35 1.49 5.73
CA HIS A 44 6.28 2.45 5.96
C HIS A 44 4.97 1.74 6.31
N ILE A 45 4.08 2.45 7.00
CA ILE A 45 2.72 1.99 7.28
C ILE A 45 1.78 2.43 6.15
N VAL A 46 1.04 1.46 5.60
CA VAL A 46 -0.11 1.70 4.73
C VAL A 46 -1.38 1.32 5.49
N LEU A 47 -2.33 2.25 5.57
CA LEU A 47 -3.66 2.02 6.15
C LEU A 47 -4.55 1.27 5.16
N LEU A 48 -5.41 0.40 5.66
CA LEU A 48 -6.28 -0.48 4.88
C LEU A 48 -7.76 -0.21 5.22
N ASP A 49 -8.59 -0.17 4.19
CA ASP A 49 -10.04 0.01 4.28
C ASP A 49 -10.66 -0.85 3.18
N ILE A 50 -10.86 -2.13 3.50
CA ILE A 50 -11.26 -3.19 2.57
C ILE A 50 -12.72 -3.54 2.88
N GLY A 51 -13.61 -3.44 1.89
CA GLY A 51 -15.02 -3.80 2.06
C GLY A 51 -15.25 -5.29 2.37
N GLU A 52 -16.39 -5.61 2.97
CA GLU A 52 -16.72 -6.94 3.53
C GLU A 52 -16.84 -8.10 2.52
N HIS A 53 -16.66 -7.87 1.22
CA HIS A 53 -16.91 -8.83 0.14
C HIS A 53 -15.69 -9.07 -0.77
N GLY A 54 -14.53 -9.13 -0.13
CA GLY A 54 -13.29 -9.56 -0.76
C GLY A 54 -12.09 -9.36 0.16
N SER A 55 -10.91 -9.49 -0.43
CA SER A 55 -9.64 -9.40 0.27
C SER A 55 -8.55 -8.78 -0.63
N VAL A 56 -7.42 -8.43 -0.03
CA VAL A 56 -6.23 -7.93 -0.74
C VAL A 56 -5.02 -8.73 -0.32
N LEU A 57 -4.32 -9.34 -1.28
CA LEU A 57 -3.04 -10.01 -1.08
C LEU A 57 -1.91 -8.99 -1.22
N ILE A 58 -1.10 -8.86 -0.16
CA ILE A 58 0.01 -7.90 0.00
C ILE A 58 1.18 -8.65 0.64
N ASN A 59 2.35 -8.67 -0.01
CA ASN A 59 3.56 -9.32 0.51
C ASN A 59 3.29 -10.76 1.00
N ASP A 60 2.66 -11.55 0.13
CA ASP A 60 2.23 -12.95 0.33
C ASP A 60 1.28 -13.22 1.51
N ARG A 61 0.64 -12.17 2.06
CA ARG A 61 -0.39 -12.28 3.11
C ARG A 61 -1.71 -11.65 2.66
N THR A 62 -2.82 -12.30 3.01
CA THR A 62 -4.17 -11.84 2.68
C THR A 62 -4.73 -10.97 3.79
N TYR A 63 -5.25 -9.80 3.43
CA TYR A 63 -5.85 -8.80 4.30
C TYR A 63 -7.33 -8.63 3.96
N THR A 64 -8.15 -8.31 4.97
CA THR A 64 -9.61 -8.28 4.93
C THR A 64 -10.16 -7.01 5.59
N ALA A 65 -11.49 -6.85 5.65
CA ALA A 65 -12.17 -5.76 6.37
C ALA A 65 -11.83 -5.65 7.87
N LYS A 66 -11.13 -6.63 8.46
CA LYS A 66 -10.70 -6.64 9.87
C LYS A 66 -9.28 -6.10 10.07
N ASP A 67 -8.54 -5.91 8.99
CA ASP A 67 -7.13 -5.54 9.03
C ASP A 67 -6.98 -4.05 8.70
N GLU A 68 -6.48 -3.27 9.65
CA GLU A 68 -6.45 -1.80 9.57
C GLU A 68 -5.18 -1.25 8.89
N GLN A 69 -4.09 -2.03 8.85
CA GLN A 69 -2.80 -1.57 8.37
C GLN A 69 -1.84 -2.69 7.94
N VAL A 70 -0.83 -2.34 7.14
CA VAL A 70 0.26 -3.22 6.70
C VAL A 70 1.59 -2.46 6.64
N GLU A 71 2.67 -3.12 7.06
CA GLU A 71 4.05 -2.66 6.81
C GLU A 71 4.51 -3.04 5.40
N VAL A 72 5.04 -2.05 4.68
CA VAL A 72 5.52 -2.17 3.29
C VAL A 72 6.93 -1.62 3.16
N ALA A 73 7.74 -2.16 2.25
CA ALA A 73 9.12 -1.73 2.09
C ALA A 73 9.21 -0.27 1.62
N ARG A 74 10.10 0.53 2.22
CA ARG A 74 10.34 1.91 1.77
C ARG A 74 10.92 1.94 0.35
N LEU A 75 10.66 3.03 -0.38
CA LEU A 75 11.29 3.35 -1.67
C LEU A 75 11.13 2.27 -2.75
N ALA A 76 10.16 1.36 -2.59
CA ALA A 76 9.83 0.29 -3.52
C ALA A 76 8.38 0.43 -3.97
N GLU A 77 8.09 0.01 -5.21
CA GLU A 77 6.71 -0.12 -5.70
C GLU A 77 5.99 -1.23 -4.92
N GLN A 78 4.79 -0.96 -4.42
CA GLN A 78 3.99 -1.95 -3.72
C GLN A 78 2.86 -2.43 -4.62
N THR A 79 2.78 -3.74 -4.84
CA THR A 79 1.66 -4.36 -5.55
C THR A 79 0.62 -4.87 -4.56
N TYR A 80 -0.65 -4.66 -4.91
CA TYR A 80 -1.85 -5.06 -4.19
C TYR A 80 -2.71 -5.90 -5.15
N ILE A 81 -3.00 -7.15 -4.79
CA ILE A 81 -3.83 -8.05 -5.60
C ILE A 81 -5.19 -8.19 -4.92
N ILE A 82 -6.21 -7.55 -5.48
CA ILE A 82 -7.58 -7.54 -4.98
C ILE A 82 -8.32 -8.80 -5.46
N GLN A 83 -8.96 -9.50 -4.52
CA GLN A 83 -9.72 -10.73 -4.74
C GLN A 83 -11.14 -10.55 -4.20
N PRO A 84 -12.13 -10.22 -5.06
CA PRO A 84 -13.54 -10.21 -4.69
C PRO A 84 -14.06 -11.60 -4.31
N ASP A 85 -15.05 -11.65 -3.43
CA ASP A 85 -15.77 -12.88 -3.10
C ASP A 85 -16.65 -13.37 -4.27
N GLU A 86 -17.11 -14.63 -4.19
CA GLU A 86 -18.01 -15.20 -5.18
C GLU A 86 -19.32 -14.39 -5.31
N GLY A 87 -19.67 -14.00 -6.54
CA GLY A 87 -20.83 -13.16 -6.81
C GLY A 87 -20.60 -11.66 -6.62
N TRP A 88 -19.37 -11.22 -6.35
CA TRP A 88 -18.98 -9.81 -6.24
C TRP A 88 -17.94 -9.41 -7.30
N GLN A 89 -17.77 -8.09 -7.47
CA GLN A 89 -16.74 -7.47 -8.30
C GLN A 89 -16.21 -6.21 -7.62
N ILE A 90 -15.01 -5.81 -8.01
CA ILE A 90 -14.41 -4.54 -7.59
C ILE A 90 -15.30 -3.40 -8.11
N GLU A 91 -15.78 -2.55 -7.20
CA GLU A 91 -16.51 -1.32 -7.54
C GLU A 91 -15.54 -0.17 -7.73
N GLN A 92 -14.72 0.10 -6.70
CA GLN A 92 -13.75 1.18 -6.70
C GLN A 92 -12.50 0.78 -5.91
N VAL A 93 -11.34 1.24 -6.38
CA VAL A 93 -10.11 1.27 -5.59
C VAL A 93 -9.60 2.70 -5.54
N LYS A 94 -9.28 3.17 -4.34
CA LYS A 94 -8.62 4.47 -4.12
C LYS A 94 -7.30 4.27 -3.41
N TYR A 95 -6.33 5.10 -3.74
CA TYR A 95 -5.01 5.08 -3.11
C TYR A 95 -4.45 6.49 -2.97
N GLY A 96 -3.63 6.71 -1.94
CA GLY A 96 -2.98 7.97 -1.61
C GLY A 96 -3.14 8.32 -0.14
N GLN A 97 -2.64 9.49 0.26
CA GLN A 97 -2.80 10.00 1.62
C GLN A 97 -4.25 10.38 1.93
N GLU A 98 -4.59 10.41 3.22
CA GLU A 98 -5.91 10.86 3.68
C GLU A 98 -6.24 12.26 3.13
N GLY A 99 -7.49 12.44 2.66
CA GLY A 99 -7.94 13.68 2.01
C GLY A 99 -7.46 13.92 0.58
N VAL A 100 -6.46 13.17 0.08
CA VAL A 100 -5.90 13.29 -1.29
C VAL A 100 -5.91 11.94 -2.04
N GLN A 101 -6.76 10.99 -1.62
CA GLN A 101 -6.90 9.71 -2.31
C GLN A 101 -7.49 9.87 -3.72
N GLU A 102 -6.81 9.30 -4.71
CA GLU A 102 -7.28 9.23 -6.10
C GLU A 102 -7.85 7.86 -6.44
N THR A 103 -8.77 7.79 -7.41
CA THR A 103 -9.27 6.50 -7.91
C THR A 103 -8.26 5.89 -8.87
N VAL A 104 -7.76 4.70 -8.54
CA VAL A 104 -6.71 4.02 -9.30
C VAL A 104 -7.27 2.95 -10.23
N LYS A 105 -6.59 2.72 -11.35
CA LYS A 105 -7.01 1.71 -12.33
C LYS A 105 -6.46 0.33 -11.95
N VAL A 106 -7.36 -0.58 -11.62
CA VAL A 106 -7.04 -2.00 -11.40
C VAL A 106 -6.94 -2.73 -12.74
N SER A 107 -5.86 -3.48 -12.95
CA SER A 107 -5.63 -4.30 -14.14
C SER A 107 -5.50 -5.76 -13.75
N LYS A 108 -6.37 -6.64 -14.26
CA LYS A 108 -6.40 -8.08 -13.92
C LYS A 108 -6.49 -8.36 -12.40
N GLY A 109 -7.23 -7.53 -11.66
CA GLY A 109 -7.35 -7.61 -10.20
C GLY A 109 -6.16 -7.02 -9.42
N ALA A 110 -5.10 -6.55 -10.09
CA ALA A 110 -3.93 -5.96 -9.43
C ALA A 110 -3.84 -4.44 -9.62
N PHE A 111 -3.32 -3.75 -8.61
CA PHE A 111 -2.86 -2.37 -8.64
C PHE A 111 -1.43 -2.30 -8.10
N THR A 112 -0.56 -1.51 -8.74
CA THR A 112 0.80 -1.27 -8.28
C THR A 112 0.94 0.22 -7.97
N ALA A 113 1.18 0.54 -6.69
CA ALA A 113 1.48 1.88 -6.25
C ALA A 113 2.92 2.28 -6.60
N PRO A 114 3.20 3.57 -6.84
CA PRO A 114 4.56 4.09 -6.95
C PRO A 114 5.34 3.89 -5.64
N ALA A 115 6.64 4.15 -5.69
CA ALA A 115 7.54 4.04 -4.54
C ALA A 115 7.00 4.78 -3.30
N ILE A 116 6.84 4.04 -2.19
CA ILE A 116 6.27 4.58 -0.96
C ILE A 116 7.35 5.28 -0.14
N CYS A 117 7.13 6.57 0.14
CA CYS A 117 8.09 7.49 0.75
C CYS A 117 7.58 8.14 2.06
N SER A 118 6.37 7.78 2.50
CA SER A 118 5.77 8.23 3.74
C SER A 118 4.84 7.16 4.29
N ASP A 119 4.59 7.24 5.58
CA ASP A 119 3.45 6.58 6.22
C ASP A 119 2.13 7.23 5.77
N ASP A 120 1.01 6.79 6.34
CA ASP A 120 -0.35 7.34 6.19
C ASP A 120 -0.93 7.32 4.75
N ASN A 121 -0.28 6.59 3.84
CA ASN A 121 -0.90 6.19 2.59
C ASN A 121 -2.01 5.19 2.90
N LYS A 122 -3.22 5.42 2.40
CA LYS A 122 -4.39 4.56 2.62
C LYS A 122 -4.81 3.89 1.32
N LEU A 123 -5.05 2.58 1.37
CA LEU A 123 -5.72 1.81 0.32
C LEU A 123 -7.18 1.61 0.72
N THR A 124 -8.11 2.09 -0.11
CA THR A 124 -9.55 1.89 0.06
C THR A 124 -10.08 1.03 -1.08
N VAL A 125 -10.77 -0.08 -0.78
CA VAL A 125 -11.33 -1.02 -1.77
C VAL A 125 -12.81 -1.25 -1.47
N THR A 126 -13.69 -0.92 -2.41
CA THR A 126 -15.12 -1.24 -2.32
C THR A 126 -15.52 -2.31 -3.34
N PHE A 127 -16.54 -3.08 -2.98
CA PHE A 127 -17.05 -4.19 -3.77
C PHE A 127 -18.56 -4.00 -3.99
N GLN A 128 -19.01 -4.29 -5.20
CA GLN A 128 -20.43 -4.30 -5.56
C GLN A 128 -20.85 -5.71 -5.99
N LYS A 129 -22.10 -6.06 -5.71
CA LYS A 129 -22.62 -7.37 -6.09
C LYS A 129 -22.71 -7.45 -7.62
N ASN A 130 -22.35 -8.59 -8.18
CA ASN A 130 -22.55 -8.83 -9.61
C ASN A 130 -24.04 -8.79 -9.90
N SER A 131 -24.47 -7.84 -10.74
CA SER A 131 -25.83 -7.83 -11.26
C SER A 131 -25.99 -9.06 -12.16
N ALA A 132 -26.52 -10.14 -11.60
CA ALA A 132 -27.05 -11.23 -12.39
C ALA A 132 -28.10 -10.63 -13.35
N ASN A 133 -27.85 -10.76 -14.66
CA ASN A 133 -28.78 -10.31 -15.67
C ASN A 133 -30.14 -10.95 -15.38
N GLY A 134 -31.19 -10.14 -15.33
CA GLY A 134 -32.47 -10.53 -14.72
C GLY A 134 -32.98 -11.87 -15.25
N GLY A 135 -33.15 -12.84 -14.35
CA GLY A 135 -34.03 -13.95 -14.60
C GLY A 135 -35.43 -13.38 -14.83
N THR A 136 -35.97 -13.60 -16.02
CA THR A 136 -37.38 -13.29 -16.31
C THR A 136 -38.23 -14.31 -15.57
N ASP A 137 -38.51 -14.02 -14.31
CA ASP A 137 -39.65 -14.60 -13.61
C ASP A 137 -40.91 -14.04 -14.29
N THR A 138 -41.30 -14.66 -15.40
CA THR A 138 -42.61 -14.50 -16.00
C THR A 138 -43.62 -15.11 -15.02
N GLU A 139 -44.08 -14.27 -14.09
CA GLU A 139 -45.20 -14.55 -13.21
C GLU A 139 -46.49 -14.60 -14.05
N ASP A 140 -46.67 -15.72 -14.76
CA ASP A 140 -47.83 -16.00 -15.59
C ASP A 140 -49.06 -16.09 -14.67
N THR A 141 -49.75 -14.95 -14.55
CA THR A 141 -50.93 -14.78 -13.71
C THR A 141 -52.12 -15.33 -14.47
N ASP A 142 -52.39 -16.64 -14.36
CA ASP A 142 -53.54 -17.24 -15.02
C ASP A 142 -54.60 -17.75 -14.04
N THR A 143 -55.86 -17.49 -14.41
CA THR A 143 -57.03 -17.64 -13.54
C THR A 143 -57.73 -18.97 -13.84
N PRO A 144 -58.14 -19.77 -12.83
CA PRO A 144 -58.67 -21.10 -13.09
C PRO A 144 -60.14 -21.07 -13.51
N ASP A 145 -60.43 -21.52 -14.74
CA ASP A 145 -61.79 -21.95 -15.14
C ASP A 145 -61.80 -23.41 -15.65
N LYS A 146 -62.99 -24.03 -15.66
CA LYS A 146 -63.18 -25.49 -15.50
C LYS A 146 -63.26 -26.30 -16.79
N GLY A 147 -62.78 -27.56 -16.68
CA GLY A 147 -63.05 -28.70 -17.58
C GLY A 147 -61.74 -29.35 -18.05
N GLY A 148 -61.30 -30.52 -17.59
CA GLY A 148 -61.98 -31.82 -17.71
C GLY A 148 -61.73 -32.37 -19.12
N GLN A 149 -60.97 -33.44 -19.39
CA GLN A 149 -60.44 -34.55 -18.58
C GLN A 149 -59.02 -34.95 -19.12
N THR A 150 -58.21 -35.87 -18.57
CA THR A 150 -58.54 -37.11 -17.82
C THR A 150 -57.54 -37.49 -16.70
N SER A 151 -56.73 -38.54 -16.89
CA SER A 151 -55.89 -39.25 -15.90
C SER A 151 -54.97 -40.25 -16.64
N PRO A 152 -53.94 -40.89 -16.02
CA PRO A 152 -53.66 -40.94 -14.58
C PRO A 152 -52.21 -40.65 -14.10
N GLN A 153 -52.17 -40.43 -12.78
CA GLN A 153 -51.09 -40.48 -11.78
C GLN A 153 -49.97 -41.53 -12.08
N THR A 154 -48.74 -41.41 -11.56
CA THR A 154 -48.39 -41.19 -10.14
C THR A 154 -46.94 -40.73 -9.98
N GLY A 155 -46.70 -39.72 -9.13
CA GLY A 155 -45.36 -39.36 -8.67
C GLY A 155 -45.07 -39.87 -7.25
N THR A 156 -43.85 -40.33 -7.00
CA THR A 156 -43.34 -40.66 -5.66
C THR A 156 -41.89 -40.21 -5.53
N GLY A 157 -41.61 -39.28 -4.61
CA GLY A 157 -40.31 -38.96 -3.96
C GLY A 157 -39.02 -38.94 -4.79
N VAL A 158 -38.13 -37.97 -4.64
CA VAL A 158 -37.44 -37.63 -3.38
C VAL A 158 -36.70 -36.29 -3.56
N LYS A 159 -36.59 -35.49 -2.49
CA LYS A 159 -35.57 -34.42 -2.41
C LYS A 159 -34.24 -35.03 -1.97
N THR A 160 -33.18 -34.81 -2.74
CA THR A 160 -31.79 -34.92 -2.24
C THR A 160 -30.99 -33.87 -3.00
N GLY A 161 -30.38 -32.95 -2.27
CA GLY A 161 -29.34 -32.11 -2.83
C GLY A 161 -28.02 -32.85 -2.75
N ASP A 162 -27.11 -32.58 -3.68
CA ASP A 162 -25.68 -32.60 -3.38
C ASP A 162 -24.91 -31.73 -4.38
N THR A 163 -24.05 -30.89 -3.81
CA THR A 163 -23.04 -30.09 -4.51
C THR A 163 -21.87 -30.98 -4.90
N VAL A 164 -21.47 -31.04 -6.17
CA VAL A 164 -20.10 -31.34 -6.67
C VAL A 164 -20.09 -31.25 -8.22
N ASN A 165 -19.02 -30.86 -8.93
CA ASN A 165 -17.73 -30.29 -8.53
C ASN A 165 -17.11 -29.42 -9.65
N PHE A 166 -16.04 -28.70 -9.29
CA PHE A 166 -15.06 -28.11 -10.21
C PHE A 166 -14.58 -29.09 -11.30
N ILE A 167 -14.42 -28.61 -12.55
CA ILE A 167 -13.40 -29.13 -13.47
C ILE A 167 -12.56 -27.97 -14.02
N LEU A 168 -11.35 -27.86 -13.47
CA LEU A 168 -10.19 -27.21 -14.07
C LEU A 168 -10.11 -27.46 -15.58
N TRP A 169 -9.93 -26.39 -16.37
CA TRP A 169 -9.32 -26.51 -17.69
C TRP A 169 -7.89 -25.99 -17.67
N LEU A 170 -6.99 -26.87 -17.20
CA LEU A 170 -5.58 -26.79 -17.55
C LEU A 170 -5.38 -27.55 -18.87
N SER A 171 -5.11 -26.84 -19.96
CA SER A 171 -4.67 -27.41 -21.23
C SER A 171 -3.38 -26.70 -21.65
N LEU A 172 -2.22 -27.19 -21.20
CA LEU A 172 -1.36 -28.13 -21.97
C LEU A 172 -1.02 -27.63 -23.39
N LEU A 173 0.20 -27.10 -23.50
CA LEU A 173 1.16 -27.24 -24.62
C LEU A 173 0.58 -27.65 -25.99
N GLY A 174 0.55 -26.72 -26.96
CA GLY A 174 0.05 -27.07 -28.29
C GLY A 174 0.20 -26.06 -29.43
N GLY A 175 1.28 -25.27 -29.48
CA GLY A 175 1.70 -24.60 -30.72
C GLY A 175 1.05 -23.24 -31.05
N SER A 176 1.89 -22.21 -31.13
CA SER A 176 1.62 -20.99 -31.89
C SER A 176 2.89 -20.47 -32.56
N GLY A 177 3.22 -21.03 -33.72
CA GLY A 177 3.96 -20.27 -34.72
C GLY A 177 3.01 -19.22 -35.32
N GLY A 178 3.40 -17.95 -35.37
CA GLY A 178 2.52 -16.91 -35.94
C GLY A 178 2.78 -15.48 -35.46
N ALA A 179 3.88 -14.89 -35.93
CA ALA A 179 4.11 -13.45 -36.12
C ALA A 179 3.32 -12.42 -35.26
N VAL A 180 3.99 -11.86 -34.24
CA VAL A 180 3.65 -10.51 -33.75
C VAL A 180 4.29 -9.49 -34.69
N LEU A 181 3.51 -8.96 -35.64
CA LEU A 181 3.94 -7.87 -36.51
C LEU A 181 3.96 -6.54 -35.75
N ILE A 182 5.16 -6.04 -35.45
CA ILE A 182 5.37 -4.70 -34.89
C ILE A 182 5.03 -3.65 -35.95
N LEU A 183 3.87 -3.00 -35.85
CA LEU A 183 3.55 -1.83 -36.69
C LEU A 183 3.86 -0.51 -35.98
N ARG A 184 5.11 -0.05 -36.11
CA ARG A 184 5.48 1.35 -35.89
C ARG A 184 4.88 2.21 -37.01
N ARG A 185 3.98 3.15 -36.71
CA ARG A 185 3.82 4.41 -37.46
C ARG A 185 3.25 5.48 -36.53
N LYS A 186 4.10 6.37 -36.02
CA LYS A 186 4.65 7.58 -36.67
C LYS A 186 3.77 8.79 -36.35
N MET A 187 4.18 9.44 -35.27
CA MET A 187 3.83 10.79 -34.84
C MET A 187 3.71 11.74 -36.05
N ARG A 188 2.64 12.53 -36.11
CA ARG A 188 2.55 13.71 -36.95
C ARG A 188 2.14 14.87 -36.05
N ILE A 189 3.06 15.82 -35.91
CA ILE A 189 2.80 17.12 -35.28
C ILE A 189 1.89 17.89 -36.24
N ALA A 190 0.96 18.66 -35.68
CA ALA A 190 0.25 19.74 -36.35
C ALA A 190 0.42 20.99 -35.48
N ASP A 191 0.54 22.14 -36.14
CA ASP A 191 1.03 23.42 -35.63
C ASP A 191 0.22 24.03 -34.46
#